data_AF-A0A223CZQ7-F1
#
_entry.id   AF-A0A223CZQ7-F1
#
_cell.length_a   1.000
_cell.length_b   1.000
_cell.length_c   1.000
_cell.angle_alpha   90.00
_cell.angle_beta   90.00
_cell.angle_gamma   90.00
#
_symmetry.space_group_name_H-M   'P 1'
#
loop_
_entity.id
_entity.type
_entity.pdbx_description
1 polymer ?
#
loop_
_entity_poly.entity_id
_entity_poly.type
_entity_poly.pdbx_seq_one_letter_code
_entity_poly.pdbx_strand_id
1 'polypeptide(L)' 'METMTQERRRLIKRFVVHESGRAELRLEQLMNNLRQQVQAVREEQPELCDYQLYDLTFSFHENGMMVQMEFRR' A
#
# COMPACT_ATOMS: atom_id res chain seq x y z
N MET A 1 27.78 7.09 -21.85
CA MET A 1 26.92 5.92 -21.58
C MET A 1 26.24 6.17 -20.24
N GLU A 2 25.09 6.82 -20.25
CA GLU A 2 24.23 6.87 -19.06
C GLU A 2 22.79 6.77 -19.56
N THR A 3 22.32 5.53 -19.69
CA THR A 3 20.88 5.25 -19.78
C THR A 3 20.27 5.74 -18.48
N MET A 4 19.79 6.99 -18.47
CA MET A 4 18.82 7.46 -17.47
C MET A 4 17.60 6.57 -17.62
N THR A 5 17.59 5.48 -16.88
CA THR A 5 16.49 4.53 -16.82
C THR A 5 15.27 5.33 -16.39
N GLN A 6 14.30 5.50 -17.28
CA GLN A 6 13.01 6.09 -16.98
C GLN A 6 12.28 5.12 -16.03
N GLU A 7 12.59 5.20 -14.73
CA GLU A 7 11.85 4.47 -13.71
C GLU A 7 10.39 4.94 -13.77
N ARG A 8 9.51 4.10 -14.32
CA ARG A 8 8.07 4.34 -14.28
C ARG A 8 7.62 4.12 -12.84
N ARG A 9 7.10 5.18 -12.22
CA ARG A 9 6.58 5.16 -10.85
C ARG A 9 5.05 5.26 -10.88
N ARG A 10 4.37 4.43 -10.08
CA ARG A 10 2.91 4.48 -9.91
C ARG A 10 2.55 4.56 -8.43
N LEU A 11 1.69 5.52 -8.07
CA LEU A 11 1.25 5.74 -6.69
C LEU A 11 -0.22 5.36 -6.55
N ILE A 12 -0.54 4.53 -5.57
CA ILE A 12 -1.91 4.09 -5.26
C ILE A 12 -2.23 4.42 -3.82
N LYS A 13 -3.42 4.99 -3.57
CA LYS A 13 -3.88 5.33 -2.22
C LYS A 13 -5.08 4.45 -1.86
N ARG A 14 -5.04 3.82 -0.68
CA ARG A 14 -6.14 2.99 -0.17
C ARG A 14 -6.50 3.40 1.25
N PHE A 15 -7.80 3.55 1.51
CA PHE A 15 -8.32 3.90 2.82
C PHE A 15 -8.70 2.63 3.57
N VAL A 16 -8.14 2.45 4.76
CA VAL A 16 -8.42 1.32 5.64
C VAL A 16 -9.28 1.83 6.79
N VAL A 17 -10.55 1.44 6.80
CA VAL A 17 -11.50 1.76 7.87
C VAL A 17 -11.19 0.88 9.07
N HIS A 18 -11.08 1.49 10.25
CA HIS A 18 -10.97 0.76 11.50
C HIS A 18 -12.36 0.63 12.11
N GLU A 19 -12.93 -0.58 12.15
CA GLU A 19 -14.17 -0.81 12.89
C GLU A 19 -13.93 -0.61 14.38
N SER A 20 -14.78 0.22 14.96
CA SER A 20 -14.61 0.89 16.25
C SER A 20 -14.47 -0.04 17.45
N GLY A 21 -13.42 0.24 18.25
CA GLY A 21 -13.52 0.33 19.71
C GLY A 21 -13.33 -0.96 20.51
N ARG A 22 -12.07 -1.36 20.77
CA ARG A 22 -11.55 -1.95 22.03
C ARG A 22 -10.25 -2.75 21.88
N ALA A 23 -9.85 -3.10 20.66
CA ALA A 23 -8.62 -3.84 20.48
C ALA A 23 -7.44 -2.86 20.38
N GLU A 24 -6.50 -2.93 21.32
CA GLU A 24 -5.10 -2.65 20.99
C GLU A 24 -4.79 -3.44 19.72
N LEU A 25 -4.77 -2.76 18.58
CA LEU A 25 -4.39 -3.33 17.31
C LEU A 25 -2.96 -3.81 17.47
N ARG A 26 -2.80 -5.12 17.66
CA ARG A 26 -1.46 -5.73 17.66
C ARG A 26 -0.86 -5.42 16.30
N LEU A 27 0.34 -4.83 16.31
CA LEU A 27 1.10 -4.44 15.11
C LEU A 27 1.09 -5.53 14.02
N GLU A 28 1.09 -6.79 14.43
CA GLU A 28 0.99 -7.96 13.54
C GLU A 28 -0.32 -8.03 12.73
N GLN A 29 -1.48 -7.73 13.33
CA GLN A 29 -2.76 -7.70 12.62
C GLN A 29 -2.82 -6.55 11.63
N LEU A 30 -2.28 -5.39 12.00
CA LEU A 30 -2.13 -4.24 11.10
C LEU A 30 -1.25 -4.62 9.89
N MET A 31 -0.11 -5.25 10.14
CA MET A 31 0.81 -5.72 9.10
C MET A 31 0.18 -6.77 8.18
N ASN A 32 -0.59 -7.71 8.73
CA ASN A 32 -1.29 -8.72 7.94
C ASN A 32 -2.40 -8.10 7.08
N ASN A 33 -3.20 -7.19 7.63
CA ASN A 33 -4.22 -6.46 6.87
C ASN A 33 -3.58 -5.66 5.74
N LEU A 34 -2.44 -5.00 6.00
CA LEU A 34 -1.69 -4.27 4.98
C LEU A 34 -1.21 -5.17 3.85
N ARG A 35 -0.64 -6.35 4.17
CA ARG A 35 -0.24 -7.33 3.14
C ARG A 35 -1.42 -7.76 2.27
N GLN A 36 -2.58 -8.01 2.88
CA GLN A 36 -3.78 -8.36 2.13
C GLN A 36 -4.26 -7.21 1.24
N GLN A 37 -4.21 -5.96 1.71
CA GLN A 37 -4.61 -4.80 0.90
C GLN A 37 -3.63 -4.54 -0.26
N VAL A 38 -2.33 -4.73 -0.05
CA VAL A 38 -1.33 -4.69 -1.13
C VAL A 38 -1.61 -5.77 -2.18
N GLN A 39 -1.93 -6.98 -1.73
CA GLN A 39 -2.27 -8.09 -2.62
C GLN A 39 -3.56 -7.80 -3.40
N ALA A 40 -4.60 -7.30 -2.74
CA ALA A 40 -5.86 -6.91 -3.38
C ALA A 40 -5.64 -5.85 -4.47
N VAL A 41 -4.76 -4.87 -4.25
CA VAL A 41 -4.41 -3.87 -5.27
C VAL A 41 -3.75 -4.49 -6.50
N ARG A 42 -2.91 -5.52 -6.32
CA ARG A 42 -2.31 -6.25 -7.46
C ARG A 42 -3.33 -7.05 -8.25
N GLU A 43 -4.34 -7.60 -7.57
CA GLU A 43 -5.43 -8.33 -8.22
C GLU A 43 -6.39 -7.39 -8.96
N GLU A 44 -6.72 -6.24 -8.38
CA GLU A 44 -7.59 -5.23 -8.97
C GLU A 44 -6.94 -4.48 -10.14
N GLN A 45 -5.60 -4.39 -10.18
CA GLN A 45 -4.84 -3.68 -11.21
C GLN A 45 -3.71 -4.58 -11.76
N PRO A 46 -4.04 -5.54 -12.66
CA PRO A 46 -3.08 -6.51 -13.20
C PRO A 46 -1.87 -5.89 -13.89
N GLU A 47 -1.97 -4.64 -14.37
CA GLU A 47 -0.85 -3.92 -14.97
C GLU A 47 0.27 -3.58 -13.97
N LEU A 48 0.03 -3.76 -12.67
CA LEU A 48 1.02 -3.65 -11.60
C LEU A 48 1.80 -4.94 -11.37
N CYS A 49 1.48 -6.05 -12.03
CA CYS A 49 2.20 -7.32 -11.87
C CYS A 49 3.70 -7.19 -12.18
N ASP A 50 4.04 -6.35 -13.18
CA ASP A 50 5.43 -6.05 -13.54
C ASP A 50 6.12 -5.08 -12.56
N TYR A 51 5.36 -4.46 -11.64
CA TYR A 51 5.88 -3.46 -10.72
C TYR A 51 6.11 -4.05 -9.33
N GLN A 52 7.30 -3.81 -8.78
CA GLN A 52 7.63 -4.13 -7.40
C GLN A 52 7.07 -3.04 -6.47
N LEU A 53 6.56 -3.46 -5.31
CA LEU A 53 6.22 -2.51 -4.25
C LEU A 53 7.52 -1.95 -3.69
N TYR A 54 7.75 -0.65 -3.90
CA TYR A 54 8.96 0.02 -3.51
C TYR A 54 8.84 0.63 -2.12
N ASP A 55 7.72 1.31 -1.83
CA ASP A 55 7.53 1.99 -0.54
C ASP A 55 6.06 2.01 -0.11
N LEU A 56 5.86 2.10 1.21
CA LEU A 56 4.57 2.24 1.88
C LEU A 56 4.59 3.47 2.79
N THR A 57 3.76 4.46 2.48
CA THR A 57 3.55 5.62 3.36
C THR A 57 2.23 5.47 4.10
N PHE A 58 2.26 5.71 5.42
CA PHE A 58 1.10 5.61 6.28
C PHE A 58 0.69 7.00 6.78
N SER A 59 -0.61 7.28 6.78
CA SER A 59 -1.16 8.51 7.33
C SER A 59 -2.39 8.16 8.17
N PHE A 60 -2.37 8.54 9.44
CA PHE A 60 -3.47 8.27 10.37
C PHE A 60 -4.45 9.44 10.33
N HIS A 61 -5.74 9.13 10.20
CA HIS A 61 -6.85 10.08 10.16
C HIS A 61 -7.88 9.68 11.22
N GLU A 62 -8.78 10.60 11.60
CA GLU A 62 -9.79 10.38 12.65
C GLU A 62 -10.68 9.14 12.40
N ASN A 63 -10.87 8.77 11.13
CA ASN A 63 -11.75 7.67 10.72
C ASN A 63 -11.01 6.42 10.22
N GLY A 64 -9.68 6.38 10.31
CA GLY A 64 -8.90 5.24 9.80
C GLY A 64 -7.48 5.58 9.36
N MET A 65 -6.86 4.67 8.62
CA MET A 65 -5.50 4.83 8.11
C MET A 65 -5.51 4.90 6.58
N MET A 66 -4.86 5.92 6.03
CA MET A 66 -4.53 5.98 4.62
C MET A 66 -3.19 5.32 4.37
N VAL A 67 -3.16 4.43 3.39
CA VAL A 67 -1.95 3.74 2.94
C VAL A 67 -1.66 4.21 1.51
N GLN A 68 -0.46 4.71 1.29
CA GLN A 68 0.04 5.03 -0.03
C GLN A 68 1.09 4.00 -0.42
N MET A 69 0.88 3.37 -1.57
CA MET A 69 1.76 2.36 -2.13
C MET A 69 2.46 2.93 -3.34
N GLU A 70 3.79 2.94 -3.31
CA GLU A 70 4.62 3.29 -4.45
C GLU A 70 5.11 2.03 -5.15
N PHE A 71 4.82 1.95 -6.45
CA PHE A 71 5.22 0.85 -7.32
C PHE A 71 6.26 1.35 -8.33
N ARG A 72 7.31 0.55 -8.56
CA ARG A 72 8.35 0.80 -9.57
C ARG A 72 8.59 -0.43 -10.44
N ARG A 73 8.88 -0.23 -11.71
CA ARG A 73 9.16 -1.31 -12.68
C ARG A 73 10.64 -1.67 -12.67
#